data_AF-A0A8S0TW58-F1
#
_entry.id   AF-A0A8S0TW58-F1
#
_cell.length_a   1.000
_cell.length_b   1.000
_cell.length_c   1.000
_cell.angle_alpha   90.00
_cell.angle_beta   90.00
_cell.angle_gamma   90.00
#
_symmetry.space_group_name_H-M   'P 1'
#
loop_
_entity.id
_entity.type
_entity.pdbx_description
1 polymer ?
#
loop_
_entity_poly.entity_id
_entity_poly.type
_entity_poly.pdbx_seq_one_letter_code
_entity_poly.pdbx_strand_id
1 'polypeptide(L)'
;MDNSKVQEILEKQLLTVAKAVEDKIDDEISAIDRLDSDDLEELRERRLQQMKKMAEKRRSWIALGHGDYSEIPNEKEFFSVVKASERVVCHFYRENWPCKVMDKHLSILAKQHIETRFVKINAEKSLYLAEKLKIVVLPTLALIKNAKVDDYVVCK
;
A
#
# COMPACT_ATOMS: atom_id res chain seq x y z
N MET A 1 34.68 -36.16 56.19
CA MET A 1 34.97 -34.70 56.25
C MET A 1 34.96 -34.04 54.86
N ASP A 2 34.96 -34.77 53.74
CA ASP A 2 34.93 -34.18 52.38
C ASP A 2 33.55 -33.68 51.91
N ASN A 3 32.45 -34.29 52.36
CA ASN A 3 31.11 -33.97 51.84
C ASN A 3 30.66 -32.54 52.17
N SER A 4 31.11 -31.99 53.32
CA SER A 4 30.80 -30.61 53.75
C SER A 4 31.52 -29.55 52.91
N LYS A 5 32.77 -29.81 52.48
CA LYS A 5 33.52 -28.89 51.61
C LYS A 5 32.93 -28.84 50.20
N VAL A 6 32.45 -29.98 49.69
CA VAL A 6 31.75 -30.04 48.39
C VAL A 6 30.43 -29.28 48.44
N GLN A 7 29.69 -29.38 49.56
CA GLN A 7 28.45 -28.63 49.79
C GLN A 7 28.69 -27.10 49.81
N GLU A 8 29.71 -26.62 50.54
CA GLU A 8 30.05 -25.19 50.58
C GLU A 8 30.50 -24.62 49.22
N ILE A 9 31.22 -25.42 48.42
CA ILE A 9 31.64 -25.01 47.08
C ILE A 9 30.43 -24.94 46.13
N LEU A 10 29.53 -25.92 46.21
CA LEU A 10 28.32 -25.96 45.40
C LEU A 10 27.37 -24.80 45.76
N GLU A 11 27.21 -24.50 47.05
CA GLU A 11 26.45 -23.33 47.53
C GLU A 11 27.06 -22.03 47.02
N LYS A 12 28.39 -21.86 47.08
CA LYS A 12 29.08 -20.69 46.50
C LYS A 12 28.88 -20.57 44.99
N GLN A 13 28.93 -21.67 44.25
CA GLN A 13 28.69 -21.65 42.81
C GLN A 13 27.24 -21.29 42.48
N LEU A 14 26.27 -21.87 43.18
CA LEU A 14 24.85 -21.53 43.05
C LEU A 14 24.59 -20.06 43.38
N LEU A 15 25.22 -19.53 44.42
CA LEU A 15 25.13 -18.13 44.82
C LEU A 15 25.74 -17.19 43.75
N THR A 16 26.82 -17.61 43.10
CA THR A 16 27.48 -16.85 42.04
C THR A 16 26.63 -16.82 40.76
N VAL A 17 25.99 -17.95 40.44
CA VAL A 17 25.04 -18.03 39.31
C VAL A 17 23.79 -17.20 39.57
N ALA A 18 23.23 -17.26 40.79
CA ALA A 18 22.08 -16.44 41.17
C ALA A 18 22.38 -14.94 41.06
N LYS A 19 23.55 -14.50 41.56
CA LYS A 19 24.01 -13.11 41.40
C LYS A 19 24.17 -12.70 39.94
N ALA A 20 24.79 -13.53 39.11
CA ALA A 20 24.95 -13.22 37.70
C ALA A 20 23.62 -13.15 36.93
N VAL A 21 22.58 -13.84 37.40
CA VAL A 21 21.22 -13.75 36.86
C VAL A 21 20.53 -12.48 37.36
N GLU A 22 20.65 -12.15 38.65
CA GLU A 22 20.15 -10.88 39.20
C GLU A 22 20.78 -9.67 38.51
N ASP A 23 22.11 -9.65 38.36
CA ASP A 23 22.84 -8.58 37.67
C ASP A 23 22.36 -8.39 36.22
N LYS A 24 22.08 -9.50 35.51
CA LYS A 24 21.50 -9.44 34.16
C LYS A 24 20.07 -8.90 34.14
N ILE A 25 19.25 -9.28 35.12
CA ILE A 25 17.88 -8.80 35.24
C ILE A 25 17.89 -7.29 35.56
N ASP A 26 18.78 -6.83 36.43
CA ASP A 26 18.96 -5.42 36.76
C ASP A 26 19.47 -4.60 35.55
N ASP A 27 20.37 -5.17 34.75
CA ASP A 27 20.81 -4.56 33.48
C ASP A 27 19.65 -4.43 32.48
N GLU A 28 18.79 -5.44 32.35
CA GLU A 28 17.61 -5.39 31.47
C GLU A 28 16.56 -4.40 31.98
N ILE A 29 16.28 -4.35 33.29
CA ILE A 29 15.36 -3.38 33.90
C ILE A 29 15.88 -1.96 33.70
N SER A 30 17.17 -1.73 33.96
CA SER A 30 17.76 -0.41 33.76
C SER A 30 17.82 0.00 32.29
N ALA A 31 17.92 -0.94 31.35
CA ALA A 31 17.80 -0.68 29.93
C ALA A 31 16.36 -0.30 29.52
N ILE A 32 15.35 -0.88 30.16
CA ILE A 32 13.93 -0.53 29.95
C ILE A 32 13.61 0.83 30.54
N ASP A 33 14.13 1.17 31.72
CA ASP A 33 13.93 2.50 32.32
C ASP A 33 14.69 3.61 31.57
N ARG A 34 15.72 3.25 30.78
CA ARG A 34 16.41 4.16 29.84
C ARG A 34 15.68 4.35 28.51
N LEU A 35 14.62 3.59 28.22
CA LEU A 35 13.68 3.95 27.16
C LEU A 35 12.88 5.14 27.68
N ASP A 36 13.37 6.34 27.42
CA ASP A 36 12.73 7.57 27.88
C ASP A 36 11.28 7.66 27.37
N SER A 37 10.41 8.27 28.17
CA SER A 37 9.05 8.65 27.75
C SER A 37 9.05 9.36 26.40
N ASP A 38 10.11 10.11 26.13
CA ASP A 38 10.34 10.92 24.95
C ASP A 38 10.54 10.07 23.68
N ASP A 39 11.17 8.90 23.77
CA ASP A 39 11.32 7.97 22.64
C ASP A 39 9.97 7.33 22.27
N LEU A 40 9.15 7.02 23.28
CA LEU A 40 7.81 6.50 23.10
C LEU A 40 6.87 7.56 22.51
N GLU A 41 7.02 8.81 22.95
CA GLU A 41 6.28 9.97 22.47
C GLU A 41 6.66 10.32 21.04
N GLU A 42 7.94 10.30 20.69
CA GLU A 42 8.41 10.49 19.31
C GLU A 42 7.87 9.40 18.36
N LEU A 43 7.86 8.14 18.80
CA LEU A 43 7.27 7.04 18.02
C LEU A 43 5.77 7.24 17.79
N ARG A 44 5.05 7.74 18.81
CA ARG A 44 3.63 8.05 18.72
C ARG A 44 3.37 9.21 17.76
N GLU A 45 4.16 10.27 17.82
CA GLU A 45 4.07 11.40 16.90
C GLU A 45 4.33 10.98 15.45
N ARG A 46 5.38 10.19 15.21
CA ARG A 46 5.69 9.66 13.87
C ARG A 46 4.52 8.86 13.30
N ARG A 47 3.89 7.99 14.09
CA ARG A 47 2.70 7.23 13.67
C ARG A 47 1.51 8.16 13.39
N LEU A 48 1.26 9.14 14.27
CA LEU A 48 0.16 10.10 14.09
C LEU A 48 0.34 10.91 12.79
N GLN A 49 1.56 11.36 12.50
CA GLN A 49 1.89 12.08 11.28
C GLN A 49 1.71 11.20 10.04
N GLN A 50 2.13 9.94 10.08
CA GLN A 50 1.92 8.99 8.99
C GLN A 50 0.42 8.75 8.72
N MET A 51 -0.36 8.57 9.79
CA MET A 51 -1.82 8.41 9.70
C MET A 51 -2.49 9.66 9.11
N LYS A 52 -2.10 10.86 9.56
CA LYS A 52 -2.60 12.13 9.01
C LYS A 52 -2.29 12.27 7.52
N LYS A 53 -1.03 12.03 7.11
CA LYS A 53 -0.62 12.08 5.70
C LYS A 53 -1.39 11.09 4.83
N MET A 54 -1.61 9.86 5.31
CA MET A 54 -2.39 8.85 4.58
C MET A 54 -3.87 9.25 4.47
N ALA A 55 -4.45 9.82 5.53
CA ALA A 55 -5.82 10.32 5.50
C ALA A 55 -5.98 11.49 4.52
N GLU A 56 -5.03 12.41 4.47
CA GLU A 56 -5.03 13.53 3.51
C GLU A 56 -4.92 13.05 2.07
N LYS A 57 -3.99 12.13 1.77
CA LYS A 57 -3.88 11.51 0.45
C LYS A 57 -5.16 10.79 0.04
N ARG A 58 -5.77 10.05 0.96
CA ARG A 58 -7.04 9.36 0.69
C ARG A 58 -8.16 10.36 0.37
N ARG A 59 -8.23 11.50 1.08
CA ARG A 59 -9.20 12.56 0.78
C ARG A 59 -8.96 13.18 -0.58
N SER A 60 -7.70 13.46 -0.95
CA SER A 60 -7.39 14.03 -2.27
C SER A 60 -7.73 13.06 -3.40
N TRP A 61 -7.45 11.76 -3.24
CA TRP A 61 -7.85 10.74 -4.19
C TRP A 61 -9.37 10.66 -4.36
N ILE A 62 -10.14 10.65 -3.25
CA ILE A 62 -11.61 10.65 -3.33
C ILE A 62 -12.13 11.91 -4.03
N ALA A 63 -11.53 13.09 -3.78
CA ALA A 63 -11.91 14.34 -4.45
C ALA A 63 -11.65 14.30 -5.98
N LEU A 64 -10.66 13.53 -6.42
CA LEU A 64 -10.37 13.28 -7.84
C LEU A 64 -11.21 12.14 -8.45
N GLY A 65 -12.14 11.58 -7.69
CA GLY A 65 -13.05 10.50 -8.09
C GLY A 65 -12.45 9.09 -7.97
N HIS A 66 -11.32 8.92 -7.29
CA HIS A 66 -10.80 7.57 -7.00
C HIS A 66 -11.76 6.84 -6.06
N GLY A 67 -11.76 5.51 -6.10
CA GLY A 67 -12.72 4.70 -5.34
C GLY A 67 -13.95 4.28 -6.15
N ASP A 68 -14.17 4.89 -7.33
CA ASP A 68 -15.28 4.55 -8.22
C ASP A 68 -14.81 4.29 -9.66
N TYR A 69 -15.63 3.54 -10.40
CA TYR A 69 -15.41 3.19 -11.80
C TYR A 69 -16.34 4.00 -12.70
N SER A 70 -15.80 5.03 -13.34
CA SER A 70 -16.56 5.99 -14.13
C SER A 70 -16.21 5.94 -15.62
N GLU A 71 -17.21 6.19 -16.46
CA GLU A 71 -17.00 6.35 -17.91
C GLU A 71 -16.55 7.77 -18.25
N ILE A 72 -15.54 7.88 -19.11
CA ILE A 72 -15.08 9.14 -19.67
C ILE A 72 -15.72 9.29 -21.05
N PRO A 73 -16.50 10.36 -21.30
CA PRO A 73 -17.19 10.54 -22.57
C PRO A 73 -16.24 10.95 -23.70
N ASN A 74 -15.22 11.77 -23.37
CA ASN A 74 -14.41 12.47 -24.36
C ASN A 74 -12.90 12.33 -24.08
N GLU A 75 -12.11 12.32 -25.15
CA GLU A 75 -10.64 12.19 -25.09
C GLU A 75 -9.95 13.33 -24.31
N LYS A 76 -10.51 14.54 -24.36
CA LYS A 76 -9.98 15.69 -23.61
C LYS A 76 -10.01 15.43 -22.10
N GLU A 77 -11.08 14.83 -21.60
CA GLU A 77 -11.22 14.49 -20.18
C GLU A 77 -10.26 13.36 -19.78
N PHE A 78 -10.01 12.40 -20.68
CA PHE A 78 -9.01 11.36 -20.45
C PHE A 78 -7.63 11.97 -20.14
N PHE A 79 -7.16 12.93 -20.94
CA PHE A 79 -5.88 13.59 -20.66
C PHE A 79 -5.88 14.39 -19.36
N SER A 80 -7.01 14.99 -18.98
CA SER A 80 -7.14 15.68 -17.69
C SER A 80 -7.04 14.70 -16.51
N VAL A 81 -7.73 13.55 -16.59
CA VAL A 81 -7.68 12.50 -15.56
C VAL A 81 -6.27 11.95 -15.40
N VAL A 82 -5.61 11.64 -16.53
CA VAL A 82 -4.24 11.10 -16.56
C VAL A 82 -3.20 12.08 -16.00
N LYS A 83 -3.42 13.39 -16.17
CA LYS A 83 -2.55 14.42 -15.57
C LYS A 83 -2.82 14.66 -14.09
N ALA A 84 -4.08 14.52 -13.67
CA ALA A 84 -4.48 14.78 -12.29
C ALA A 84 -4.15 13.64 -11.31
N SER A 85 -3.97 12.42 -11.83
CA SER A 85 -3.77 11.22 -11.01
C SER A 85 -2.44 10.52 -11.33
N GLU A 86 -1.71 10.07 -10.30
CA GLU A 86 -0.43 9.37 -10.46
C GLU A 86 -0.61 8.01 -11.17
N ARG A 87 -1.65 7.28 -10.78
CA ARG A 87 -1.94 5.92 -11.27
C ARG A 87 -3.35 5.89 -11.85
N VAL A 88 -3.46 5.51 -13.11
CA VAL A 88 -4.73 5.42 -13.82
C VAL A 88 -4.78 4.09 -14.57
N VAL A 89 -5.90 3.39 -14.44
CA VAL A 89 -6.23 2.22 -15.24
C VAL A 89 -7.40 2.61 -16.13
N CYS A 90 -7.17 2.58 -17.44
CA CYS A 90 -8.19 2.91 -18.43
C CYS A 90 -8.60 1.67 -19.20
N HIS A 91 -9.89 1.31 -19.11
CA HIS A 91 -10.49 0.24 -19.87
C HIS A 91 -11.04 0.76 -21.20
N PHE A 92 -10.37 0.34 -22.28
CA PHE A 92 -10.86 0.51 -23.64
C PHE A 92 -11.87 -0.58 -23.92
N TYR A 93 -13.12 -0.18 -24.13
CA TYR A 93 -14.24 -1.10 -24.28
C TYR A 93 -15.02 -0.86 -25.56
N ARG A 94 -15.76 -1.90 -25.94
CA ARG A 94 -16.87 -1.87 -26.91
C ARG A 94 -18.05 -2.63 -26.32
N GLU A 95 -19.20 -2.56 -26.97
CA GLU A 95 -20.41 -3.25 -26.51
C GLU A 95 -20.32 -4.76 -26.81
N ASN A 96 -19.59 -5.50 -25.97
CA ASN A 96 -19.43 -6.94 -26.07
C ASN A 96 -19.36 -7.60 -24.67
N TRP A 97 -19.67 -8.89 -24.60
CA TRP A 97 -19.72 -9.66 -23.35
C TRP A 97 -18.39 -9.66 -22.55
N PRO A 98 -17.20 -9.84 -23.16
CA PRO A 98 -15.94 -9.81 -22.39
C PRO A 98 -15.67 -8.45 -21.72
N CYS A 99 -16.07 -7.35 -22.36
CA CYS A 99 -15.96 -6.01 -21.78
C CYS A 99 -16.88 -5.84 -20.56
N LYS A 100 -18.08 -6.45 -20.56
CA LYS A 100 -19.00 -6.45 -19.41
C LYS A 100 -18.44 -7.21 -18.22
N VAL A 101 -17.72 -8.30 -18.47
CA VAL A 101 -17.01 -9.04 -17.42
C VAL A 101 -15.92 -8.16 -16.81
N MET A 102 -15.13 -7.49 -17.65
CA MET A 102 -14.09 -6.56 -17.19
C MET A 102 -14.67 -5.42 -16.34
N ASP A 103 -15.77 -4.80 -16.78
CA ASP A 103 -16.48 -3.75 -16.04
C ASP A 103 -16.82 -4.18 -14.60
N LYS A 104 -17.31 -5.42 -14.42
CA LYS A 104 -17.64 -5.96 -13.09
C LYS A 104 -16.42 -6.04 -12.18
N HIS A 105 -15.30 -6.57 -12.69
CA HIS A 105 -14.08 -6.72 -11.90
C HIS A 105 -13.44 -5.37 -11.58
N LEU A 106 -13.40 -4.45 -12.53
CA LEU A 106 -12.86 -3.11 -12.31
C LEU A 106 -13.69 -2.31 -11.30
N SER A 107 -15.01 -2.45 -11.29
CA SER A 107 -15.87 -1.80 -10.28
C SER A 107 -15.56 -2.29 -8.85
N ILE A 108 -15.20 -3.57 -8.68
CA ILE A 108 -14.80 -4.12 -7.38
C ILE A 108 -13.42 -3.59 -6.99
N LEU A 109 -12.46 -3.63 -7.92
CA LEU A 109 -11.09 -3.18 -7.70
C LEU A 109 -11.01 -1.69 -7.40
N ALA A 110 -11.83 -0.86 -8.06
CA ALA A 110 -11.88 0.58 -7.83
C ALA A 110 -12.15 0.92 -6.36
N LYS A 111 -13.03 0.17 -5.70
CA LYS A 111 -13.38 0.38 -4.29
C LYS A 111 -12.28 -0.07 -3.33
N GLN A 112 -11.48 -1.07 -3.74
CA GLN A 112 -10.40 -1.63 -2.93
C GLN A 112 -9.11 -0.81 -3.06
N HIS A 113 -8.83 -0.26 -4.25
CA HIS A 113 -7.61 0.43 -4.60
C HIS A 113 -7.84 1.92 -4.85
N ILE A 114 -8.06 2.67 -3.77
CA ILE A 114 -8.33 4.12 -3.81
C ILE A 114 -7.10 4.92 -4.26
N GLU A 115 -5.90 4.34 -4.20
CA GLU A 115 -4.68 4.93 -4.73
C GLU A 115 -4.62 4.98 -6.27
N THR A 116 -5.53 4.25 -6.95
CA THR A 116 -5.56 4.13 -8.41
C THR A 116 -6.90 4.58 -8.97
N ARG A 117 -6.87 5.43 -10.00
CA ARG A 117 -8.10 5.87 -10.68
C ARG A 117 -8.50 4.86 -11.74
N PHE A 118 -9.69 4.27 -11.61
CA PHE A 118 -10.24 3.36 -12.60
C PHE A 118 -11.28 4.06 -13.46
N VAL A 119 -11.09 4.00 -14.77
CA VAL A 119 -11.97 4.65 -15.76
C VAL A 119 -12.18 3.78 -16.97
N LYS A 120 -13.25 4.02 -17.72
CA LYS A 120 -13.49 3.38 -19.01
C LYS A 120 -13.77 4.38 -20.11
N ILE A 121 -13.42 4.00 -21.34
CA ILE A 121 -13.67 4.81 -22.53
C ILE A 121 -14.09 3.91 -23.69
N ASN A 122 -15.10 4.37 -24.43
CA ASN A 122 -15.57 3.64 -25.60
C ASN A 122 -14.56 3.83 -26.74
N ALA A 123 -13.95 2.74 -27.17
CA ALA A 123 -12.91 2.76 -28.21
C ALA A 123 -13.46 3.20 -29.58
N GLU A 124 -14.73 2.92 -29.89
CA GLU A 124 -15.38 3.30 -31.16
C GLU A 124 -15.71 4.80 -31.21
N LYS A 125 -15.94 5.42 -30.05
CA LYS A 125 -16.17 6.88 -29.94
C LYS A 125 -14.88 7.68 -29.86
N SER A 126 -13.79 7.06 -29.40
CA SER A 126 -12.50 7.71 -29.15
C SER A 126 -11.40 7.11 -30.03
N LEU A 127 -11.60 7.21 -31.35
CA LEU A 127 -10.71 6.61 -32.36
C LEU A 127 -9.30 7.19 -32.29
N TYR A 128 -9.15 8.49 -32.05
CA TYR A 128 -7.83 9.12 -31.95
C TYR A 128 -7.06 8.56 -30.75
N LEU A 129 -7.71 8.38 -29.61
CA LEU A 129 -7.07 7.77 -28.44
C LEU A 129 -6.69 6.31 -28.70
N ALA A 130 -7.60 5.54 -29.31
CA ALA A 130 -7.37 4.14 -29.65
C ALA A 130 -6.19 3.96 -30.62
N GLU A 131 -6.10 4.79 -31.66
CA GLU A 131 -4.98 4.79 -32.62
C GLU A 131 -3.68 5.23 -31.96
N LYS A 132 -3.70 6.33 -31.21
CA LYS A 132 -2.51 6.88 -30.55
C LYS A 132 -1.88 5.90 -29.56
N LEU A 133 -2.72 5.15 -28.84
CA LEU A 133 -2.31 4.13 -27.89
C LEU A 133 -2.21 2.74 -28.52
N LYS A 134 -2.36 2.63 -29.84
CA LYS A 134 -2.25 1.38 -30.61
C LYS A 134 -3.11 0.24 -30.05
N ILE A 135 -4.35 0.56 -29.67
CA ILE A 135 -5.32 -0.42 -29.17
C ILE A 135 -5.89 -1.19 -30.36
N VAL A 136 -5.46 -2.44 -30.53
CA VAL A 136 -5.90 -3.32 -31.64
C VAL A 136 -6.96 -4.33 -31.18
N VAL A 137 -6.93 -4.74 -29.92
CA VAL A 137 -7.79 -5.79 -29.35
C VAL A 137 -8.64 -5.20 -28.23
N LEU A 138 -9.86 -5.69 -28.07
CA LEU A 138 -10.78 -5.25 -27.00
C LEU A 138 -11.37 -6.47 -26.28
N PRO A 139 -11.46 -6.44 -24.94
CA PRO A 139 -11.07 -5.34 -24.05
C PRO A 139 -9.55 -5.21 -23.87
N THR A 140 -9.07 -3.98 -23.76
CA THR A 140 -7.68 -3.68 -23.38
C THR A 140 -7.67 -2.73 -22.19
N LEU A 141 -6.84 -3.00 -21.20
CA LEU A 141 -6.54 -2.09 -20.11
C LEU A 141 -5.23 -1.40 -20.38
N ALA A 142 -5.22 -0.06 -20.42
CA ALA A 142 -4.00 0.72 -20.40
C ALA A 142 -3.65 1.05 -18.95
N LEU A 143 -2.47 0.63 -18.51
CA LEU A 143 -1.89 0.97 -17.21
C LEU A 143 -1.05 2.23 -17.39
N ILE A 144 -1.43 3.30 -16.70
CA ILE A 144 -0.82 4.61 -16.85
C ILE A 144 -0.27 5.05 -15.51
N LYS A 145 1.01 5.41 -15.50
CA LYS A 145 1.71 5.92 -14.33
C LYS A 145 2.46 7.20 -14.68
N ASN A 146 2.29 8.24 -13.88
CA ASN A 146 2.92 9.55 -14.09
C ASN A 146 2.70 10.11 -15.50
N ALA A 147 1.45 10.05 -15.99
CA ALA A 147 1.05 10.48 -17.32
C ALA A 147 1.73 9.77 -18.51
N LYS A 148 2.40 8.63 -18.27
CA LYS A 148 2.95 7.76 -19.31
C LYS A 148 2.29 6.39 -19.24
N VAL A 149 2.07 5.77 -20.39
CA VAL A 149 1.61 4.37 -20.43
C VAL A 149 2.78 3.49 -20.01
N ASP A 150 2.55 2.68 -18.99
CA ASP A 150 3.54 1.75 -18.43
C ASP A 150 3.40 0.39 -19.12
N ASP A 151 2.17 -0.13 -19.21
CA ASP A 151 1.90 -1.42 -19.86
C ASP A 151 0.43 -1.55 -20.31
N TYR A 152 0.13 -2.59 -21.07
CA TYR A 152 -1.20 -2.96 -21.51
C TYR A 152 -1.55 -4.38 -21.08
N VAL A 153 -2.73 -4.54 -20.47
CA VAL A 153 -3.32 -5.87 -20.25
C VAL A 153 -4.34 -6.13 -21.34
N VAL A 154 -4.00 -7.04 -22.24
CA VAL A 154 -4.86 -7.43 -23.36
C VAL A 154 -5.43 -8.82 -23.06
N CYS A 155 -6.76 -8.93 -23.01
CA CYS A 155 -7.40 -10.24 -22.97
C CYS A 155 -7.40 -10.84 -24.38
N LYS A 156 -6.58 -11.88 -24.59
CA LYS A 156 -6.67 -12.76 -25.75
C LYS A 156 -7.70 -13.85 -25.52
#